data_AF-A0A7F5R3U3-F1
#
_entry.id   AF-A0A7F5R3U3-F1
#
_cell.length_a   1.000
_cell.length_b   1.000
_cell.length_c   1.000
_cell.angle_alpha   90.00
_cell.angle_beta   90.00
_cell.angle_gamma   90.00
#
_symmetry.space_group_name_H-M   'P 1'
#
loop_
_entity.id
_entity.type
_entity.pdbx_description
1 polymer ?
#
loop_
_entity_poly.entity_id
_entity_poly.type
_entity_poly.pdbx_seq_one_letter_code
_entity_poly.pdbx_strand_id
1 'polypeptide(L)'
;MTSSFIELTCLVSENTLCTSDSKTKIQKIVTEGDRFLDRCISQAGSEIRNSSSQFVAETNKAVSKGHAILDSLDDCMQKTGFQQFSCYRKVMNNDVEPLTGTLLETIRKHKDNHMSSLKVRSNAFNCFENVLSIYKKKVAEVLTEALRC
;
A
#
# COMPACT_ATOMS: atom_id res chain seq x y z
N MET A 1 -56.88 -31.19 48.13
CA MET A 1 -56.58 -30.56 46.83
C MET A 1 -55.14 -30.08 46.89
N THR A 2 -54.23 -30.94 46.44
CA THR A 2 -52.78 -30.69 46.38
C THR A 2 -52.45 -30.19 44.98
N SER A 3 -51.84 -29.02 44.87
CA SER A 3 -50.99 -28.72 43.72
C SER A 3 -49.81 -27.91 44.20
N SER A 4 -48.67 -28.57 44.06
CA SER A 4 -47.36 -28.19 44.52
C SER A 4 -46.83 -26.97 43.77
N PHE A 5 -46.13 -26.12 44.50
CA PHE A 5 -45.19 -25.15 43.95
C PHE A 5 -44.21 -25.90 43.04
N ILE A 6 -44.23 -25.60 41.74
CA ILE A 6 -43.13 -25.92 40.85
C ILE A 6 -42.06 -24.88 41.17
N GLU A 7 -41.11 -25.26 42.03
CA GLU A 7 -39.81 -24.58 42.09
C GLU A 7 -39.21 -24.66 40.70
N LEU A 8 -39.20 -23.52 40.01
CA LEU A 8 -38.39 -23.31 38.82
C LEU A 8 -36.93 -23.25 39.31
N THR A 9 -36.32 -24.40 39.53
CA THR A 9 -34.88 -24.51 39.72
C THR A 9 -34.23 -24.05 38.44
N CYS A 10 -33.80 -22.79 38.47
CA CYS A 10 -32.92 -22.16 37.50
C CYS A 10 -31.76 -23.10 37.13
N LEU A 11 -31.86 -23.73 35.96
CA LEU A 11 -30.76 -24.35 35.23
C LEU A 11 -29.74 -23.26 34.84
N VAL A 12 -29.00 -22.73 35.81
CA VAL A 12 -27.98 -21.68 35.60
C VAL A 12 -26.58 -22.30 35.41
N SER A 13 -26.47 -23.64 35.42
CA SER A 13 -25.17 -24.31 35.31
C SER A 13 -24.70 -24.59 33.87
N GLU A 14 -25.62 -24.64 32.89
CA GLU A 14 -25.27 -24.99 31.49
C GLU A 14 -24.83 -23.77 30.64
N ASN A 15 -25.17 -22.54 31.04
CA ASN A 15 -24.98 -21.37 30.18
C ASN A 15 -23.60 -20.69 30.28
N THR A 16 -22.88 -20.87 31.40
CA THR A 16 -21.54 -20.29 31.62
C THR A 16 -20.42 -20.93 30.80
N LEU A 17 -20.53 -22.24 30.52
CA LEU A 17 -19.55 -22.96 29.69
C LEU A 17 -19.71 -22.62 28.21
N CYS A 18 -20.95 -22.59 27.69
CA CYS A 18 -21.21 -22.28 26.28
C CYS A 18 -20.83 -20.83 25.92
N THR A 19 -21.06 -19.87 26.84
CA THR A 19 -20.65 -18.46 26.66
C THR A 19 -19.14 -18.25 26.77
N SER A 20 -18.44 -18.95 27.67
CA SER A 20 -16.98 -18.91 27.80
C SER A 20 -16.25 -19.45 26.56
N ASP A 21 -16.72 -20.57 26.01
CA ASP A 21 -16.17 -21.15 24.78
C ASP A 21 -16.40 -20.24 23.57
N SER A 22 -17.59 -19.64 23.47
CA SER A 22 -17.94 -18.70 22.40
C SER A 22 -17.08 -17.44 22.45
N LYS A 23 -16.82 -16.90 23.65
CA LYS A 23 -15.89 -15.78 23.84
C LYS A 23 -14.48 -16.11 23.34
N THR A 24 -13.98 -17.29 23.68
CA THR A 24 -12.65 -17.74 23.26
C THR A 24 -12.57 -17.93 21.74
N LYS A 25 -13.62 -18.47 21.12
CA LYS A 25 -13.74 -18.59 19.66
C LYS A 25 -13.73 -17.22 18.98
N ILE A 26 -14.53 -16.27 19.48
CA ILE A 26 -14.59 -14.90 18.94
C ILE A 26 -13.22 -14.23 19.05
N GLN A 27 -12.53 -14.32 20.19
CA GLN A 27 -11.19 -13.75 20.35
C GLN A 27 -10.18 -14.31 19.34
N LYS A 28 -10.21 -15.63 19.08
CA LYS A 28 -9.36 -16.25 18.04
C LYS A 28 -9.68 -15.72 16.65
N ILE A 29 -10.98 -15.61 16.31
CA ILE A 29 -11.44 -15.08 15.02
C ILE A 29 -10.99 -13.63 14.84
N VAL A 30 -11.15 -12.78 15.86
CA VAL A 30 -10.70 -11.38 15.82
C VAL A 30 -9.18 -11.30 15.65
N THR A 31 -8.42 -12.04 16.45
CA THR A 31 -6.95 -12.05 16.34
C THR A 31 -6.46 -12.51 14.97
N GLU A 32 -7.11 -13.52 14.39
CA GLU A 32 -6.81 -13.98 13.04
C GLU A 32 -7.14 -12.89 12.01
N GLY A 33 -8.32 -12.26 12.12
CA GLY A 33 -8.76 -11.15 11.28
C GLY A 33 -7.79 -9.98 11.28
N ASP A 34 -7.38 -9.53 12.47
CA ASP A 34 -6.40 -8.45 12.65
C ASP A 34 -5.08 -8.78 11.93
N ARG A 35 -4.58 -10.01 12.09
CA ARG A 35 -3.37 -10.46 11.39
C ARG A 35 -3.51 -10.40 9.87
N PHE A 36 -4.69 -10.66 9.31
CA PHE A 36 -4.93 -10.55 7.87
C PHE A 36 -5.06 -9.08 7.43
N LEU A 37 -5.66 -8.21 8.24
CA LEU A 37 -5.70 -6.76 8.00
C LEU A 37 -4.28 -6.18 7.96
N ASP A 38 -3.43 -6.56 8.91
CA ASP A 38 -2.02 -6.15 8.95
C ASP A 38 -1.25 -6.56 7.69
N ARG A 39 -1.55 -7.74 7.13
CA ARG A 39 -0.97 -8.17 5.86
C ARG A 39 -1.42 -7.30 4.68
N CYS A 40 -2.71 -6.95 4.61
CA CYS A 40 -3.20 -6.04 3.57
C CYS A 40 -2.44 -4.71 3.59
N ILE A 41 -2.25 -4.13 4.78
CA ILE A 41 -1.52 -2.86 4.97
C ILE A 41 -0.04 -3.02 4.62
N SER A 42 0.61 -4.08 5.11
CA SER A 42 2.03 -4.32 4.90
C SER A 42 2.37 -4.52 3.43
N GLN A 43 1.54 -5.27 2.70
CA GLN A 43 1.72 -5.49 1.27
C GLN A 43 1.61 -4.17 0.49
N ALA A 44 0.54 -3.41 0.73
CA ALA A 44 0.33 -2.12 0.07
C ALA A 44 1.46 -1.13 0.38
N GLY A 45 1.90 -1.06 1.64
CA GLY A 45 3.01 -0.22 2.07
C GLY A 45 4.33 -0.59 1.39
N SER A 46 4.61 -1.87 1.22
CA SER A 46 5.80 -2.37 0.52
C SER A 46 5.78 -1.99 -0.97
N GLU A 47 4.65 -2.20 -1.65
CA GLU A 47 4.48 -1.85 -3.06
C GLU A 47 4.66 -0.33 -3.30
N ILE A 48 4.08 0.51 -2.43
CA ILE A 48 4.23 1.98 -2.49
C ILE A 48 5.70 2.38 -2.27
N ARG A 49 6.37 1.82 -1.25
CA ARG A 49 7.79 2.14 -0.99
C ARG A 49 8.70 1.76 -2.15
N ASN A 50 8.50 0.58 -2.73
CA ASN A 50 9.31 0.11 -3.84
C ASN A 50 9.14 1.00 -5.07
N SER A 51 7.89 1.31 -5.44
CA SER A 51 7.60 2.21 -6.56
C SER A 51 8.16 3.62 -6.32
N SER A 52 8.00 4.15 -5.11
CA SER A 52 8.55 5.46 -4.74
C SER A 52 10.09 5.50 -4.80
N SER A 53 10.76 4.46 -4.32
CA SER A 53 12.23 4.38 -4.34
C SER A 53 12.78 4.31 -5.77
N GLN A 54 12.14 3.51 -6.64
CA GLN A 54 12.50 3.44 -8.05
C GLN A 54 12.28 4.79 -8.75
N PHE A 55 11.17 5.46 -8.45
CA PHE A 55 10.88 6.79 -8.99
C PHE A 55 11.97 7.80 -8.62
N VAL A 56 12.32 7.89 -7.33
CA VAL A 56 13.36 8.81 -6.84
C VAL A 56 14.70 8.54 -7.53
N ALA A 57 15.08 7.27 -7.70
CA ALA A 57 16.32 6.90 -8.39
C ALA A 57 16.33 7.38 -9.86
N GLU A 58 15.25 7.15 -10.60
CA GLU A 58 15.11 7.58 -11.99
C GLU A 58 15.12 9.11 -12.11
N THR A 59 14.39 9.81 -11.24
CA THR A 59 14.37 11.28 -11.22
C THR A 59 15.75 11.85 -10.89
N ASN A 60 16.44 11.33 -9.87
CA ASN A 60 17.78 11.80 -9.52
C ASN A 60 18.78 11.59 -10.66
N LYS A 61 18.66 10.47 -11.39
CA LYS A 61 19.48 10.21 -12.57
C LYS A 61 19.21 11.22 -13.69
N ALA A 62 17.94 11.54 -13.96
CA ALA A 62 17.57 12.53 -14.96
C ALA A 62 18.05 13.94 -14.59
N VAL A 63 17.89 14.33 -13.32
CA VAL A 63 18.37 15.61 -12.78
C VAL A 63 19.89 15.71 -12.84
N SER A 64 20.62 14.65 -12.47
CA SER A 64 22.09 14.62 -12.55
C SER A 64 22.59 14.81 -13.98
N LYS A 65 21.95 14.17 -14.97
CA LYS A 65 22.26 14.41 -16.38
C LYS A 65 21.96 15.84 -16.82
N GLY A 66 20.86 16.42 -16.34
CA GLY A 66 20.51 17.81 -16.60
C GLY A 66 21.59 18.78 -16.11
N HIS A 67 22.05 18.59 -14.87
CA HIS A 67 23.14 19.40 -14.30
C HIS A 67 24.44 19.26 -15.09
N ALA A 68 24.85 18.04 -15.45
CA ALA A 68 26.08 17.82 -16.22
C ALA A 68 26.09 18.56 -17.58
N ILE A 69 24.91 18.73 -18.20
CA ILE A 69 24.76 19.50 -19.44
C ILE A 69 24.89 20.99 -19.18
N LEU A 70 24.27 21.50 -18.10
CA LEU A 70 24.43 22.90 -17.71
C LEU A 70 25.90 23.23 -17.41
N ASP A 71 26.60 22.35 -16.70
CA ASP A 71 28.04 22.48 -16.44
C ASP A 71 28.83 22.51 -17.75
N SER A 72 28.52 21.62 -18.71
CA SER A 72 29.16 21.60 -20.02
C SER A 72 28.89 22.87 -20.84
N LEU A 73 27.70 23.46 -20.71
CA LEU A 73 27.36 24.73 -21.36
C LEU A 73 28.15 25.90 -20.74
N ASP A 74 28.30 25.91 -19.42
CA ASP A 74 29.09 26.92 -18.70
C ASP A 74 30.59 26.81 -19.07
N ASP A 75 31.12 25.60 -19.19
CA ASP A 75 32.48 25.35 -19.70
C ASP A 75 32.66 25.83 -21.15
N CYS A 76 31.61 25.73 -21.99
CA CYS A 76 31.64 26.31 -23.34
C CYS A 76 31.64 27.84 -23.30
N MET A 77 30.98 28.48 -22.34
CA MET A 77 30.98 29.95 -22.20
C MET A 77 32.38 30.52 -21.99
N GLN A 78 33.26 29.80 -21.29
CA GLN A 78 34.63 30.22 -21.02
C GLN A 78 35.54 30.19 -22.27
N LYS A 79 35.09 29.61 -23.38
CA LYS A 79 35.85 29.54 -24.65
C LYS A 79 35.60 30.78 -25.51
N THR A 80 36.54 31.11 -26.38
CA THR A 80 36.45 32.29 -27.26
C THR A 80 36.41 31.93 -28.74
N GLY A 81 35.69 32.72 -29.54
CA GLY A 81 35.66 32.61 -31.00
C GLY A 81 35.11 31.28 -31.49
N PHE A 82 35.68 30.72 -32.57
CA PHE A 82 35.20 29.48 -33.18
C PHE A 82 35.16 28.27 -32.24
N GLN A 83 36.02 28.25 -31.21
CA GLN A 83 36.04 27.15 -30.23
C GLN A 83 34.78 27.12 -29.36
N GLN A 84 34.20 28.28 -29.06
CA GLN A 84 32.94 28.40 -28.33
C GLN A 84 31.78 27.81 -29.15
N PHE A 85 31.65 28.23 -30.41
CA PHE A 85 30.61 27.71 -31.31
C PHE A 85 30.72 26.20 -31.53
N SER A 86 31.96 25.69 -31.72
CA SER A 86 32.20 24.26 -31.87
C SER A 86 31.82 23.47 -30.61
N CYS A 87 32.09 24.03 -29.43
CA CYS A 87 31.74 23.43 -28.14
C CYS A 87 30.22 23.30 -27.97
N TYR A 88 29.47 24.39 -28.15
CA TYR A 88 28.01 24.35 -28.07
C TYR A 88 27.39 23.37 -29.06
N ARG A 89 27.90 23.34 -30.30
CA ARG A 89 27.43 22.40 -31.31
C ARG A 89 27.62 20.94 -30.88
N LYS A 90 28.75 20.63 -30.22
CA LYS A 90 28.99 19.29 -29.65
C LYS A 90 28.00 18.97 -28.53
N VAL A 91 27.82 19.88 -27.57
CA VAL A 91 26.89 19.66 -26.44
C VAL A 91 25.45 19.48 -26.93
N MET A 92 25.01 20.31 -27.88
CA MET A 92 23.68 20.19 -28.48
C MET A 92 23.47 18.85 -29.20
N ASN A 93 24.44 18.42 -30.00
CA ASN A 93 24.31 17.18 -30.77
C ASN A 93 24.45 15.91 -29.92
N ASN A 94 25.31 15.95 -28.91
CA ASN A 94 25.68 14.75 -28.17
C ASN A 94 24.88 14.57 -26.88
N ASP A 95 24.41 15.67 -26.28
CA ASP A 95 23.92 15.63 -24.90
C ASP A 95 22.47 16.11 -24.75
N VAL A 96 22.02 17.11 -25.52
CA VAL A 96 20.66 17.68 -25.40
C VAL A 96 19.57 16.73 -25.89
N GLU A 97 19.77 16.05 -27.03
CA GLU A 97 18.79 15.11 -27.57
C GLU A 97 18.60 13.88 -26.65
N PRO A 98 19.66 13.22 -26.14
CA PRO A 98 19.54 12.16 -25.15
C PRO A 98 18.94 12.61 -23.80
N LEU A 99 19.18 13.85 -23.38
CA LEU A 99 18.56 14.42 -22.17
C LEU A 99 17.05 14.56 -22.35
N THR A 100 16.61 15.10 -23.48
CA THR A 100 15.18 15.27 -23.79
C THR A 100 14.44 13.93 -23.72
N GLY A 101 15.03 12.89 -24.31
CA GLY A 101 14.51 11.52 -24.19
C GLY A 101 14.44 11.02 -22.74
N THR A 102 15.50 11.25 -21.96
CA THR A 102 15.55 10.85 -20.54
C THR A 102 14.49 11.58 -19.70
N LEU A 103 14.29 12.89 -19.91
CA LEU A 103 13.31 13.68 -19.19
C LEU A 103 11.87 13.26 -19.54
N LEU A 104 11.57 13.07 -20.81
CA LEU A 104 10.26 12.59 -21.26
C LEU A 104 9.94 11.22 -20.68
N GLU A 105 10.92 10.31 -20.66
CA GLU A 105 10.76 9.00 -20.06
C GLU A 105 10.53 9.09 -18.54
N THR A 106 11.23 9.98 -17.85
CA THR A 106 11.04 10.21 -16.41
C THR A 106 9.63 10.73 -16.11
N ILE A 107 9.11 11.63 -16.94
CA ILE A 107 7.73 12.14 -16.82
C ILE A 107 6.71 11.03 -17.07
N ARG A 108 6.94 10.16 -18.08
CA ARG A 108 6.08 9.00 -18.32
C ARG A 108 6.06 8.05 -17.13
N LYS A 109 7.24 7.68 -16.62
CA LYS A 109 7.38 6.85 -15.42
C LYS A 109 6.71 7.48 -14.19
N HIS A 110 6.78 8.81 -14.03
CA HIS A 110 6.06 9.51 -12.96
C HIS A 110 4.55 9.28 -13.06
N LYS A 111 3.98 9.49 -14.24
CA LYS A 111 2.55 9.27 -14.51
C LYS A 111 2.15 7.82 -14.25
N ASP A 112 2.94 6.87 -14.74
CA ASP A 112 2.65 5.45 -14.58
C ASP A 112 2.74 5.00 -13.11
N ASN A 113 3.74 5.50 -12.37
CA ASN A 113 3.84 5.25 -10.93
C ASN A 113 2.67 5.86 -10.15
N HIS A 114 2.19 7.05 -10.53
CA HIS A 114 1.00 7.64 -9.93
C HIS A 114 -0.24 6.75 -10.14
N MET A 115 -0.46 6.29 -11.36
CA MET A 115 -1.56 5.36 -11.67
C MET A 115 -1.42 4.03 -10.96
N SER A 116 -0.20 3.50 -10.86
CA SER A 116 0.11 2.29 -10.10
C SER A 116 -0.23 2.47 -8.62
N SER A 117 0.15 3.60 -8.01
CA SER A 117 -0.18 3.91 -6.61
C SER A 117 -1.69 3.91 -6.35
N LEU A 118 -2.49 4.47 -7.27
CA LEU A 118 -3.96 4.43 -7.18
C LEU A 118 -4.49 2.99 -7.23
N LYS A 119 -3.91 2.14 -8.08
CA LYS A 119 -4.25 0.71 -8.17
C LYS A 119 -3.88 -0.03 -6.89
N VAL A 120 -2.68 0.19 -6.34
CA VAL A 120 -2.26 -0.40 -5.05
C VAL A 120 -3.23 -0.01 -3.93
N ARG A 121 -3.61 1.27 -3.86
CA ARG A 121 -4.60 1.76 -2.89
C ARG A 121 -5.96 1.06 -3.04
N SER A 122 -6.44 0.92 -4.28
CA SER A 122 -7.70 0.21 -4.57
C SER A 122 -7.63 -1.26 -4.16
N ASN A 123 -6.54 -1.94 -4.47
CA ASN A 123 -6.31 -3.33 -4.07
C ASN A 123 -6.26 -3.49 -2.55
N ALA A 124 -5.58 -2.58 -1.85
CA ALA A 124 -5.51 -2.57 -0.39
C ALA A 124 -6.90 -2.39 0.24
N PHE A 125 -7.71 -1.47 -0.30
CA PHE A 125 -9.09 -1.26 0.13
C PHE A 125 -9.94 -2.52 -0.07
N ASN A 126 -9.86 -3.14 -1.25
CA ASN A 126 -10.58 -4.39 -1.53
C ASN A 126 -10.14 -5.55 -0.62
N CYS A 127 -8.84 -5.65 -0.31
CA CYS A 127 -8.30 -6.61 0.66
C CYS A 127 -8.93 -6.39 2.05
N PHE A 128 -8.95 -5.13 2.50
CA PHE A 128 -9.51 -4.73 3.79
C PHE A 128 -11.00 -5.07 3.90
N GLU A 129 -11.81 -4.67 2.91
CA GLU A 129 -13.25 -4.95 2.87
C GLU A 129 -13.54 -6.46 2.84
N ASN A 130 -12.78 -7.23 2.07
CA ASN A 130 -12.93 -8.68 2.01
C ASN A 130 -12.63 -9.35 3.37
N VAL A 131 -11.53 -8.95 4.02
CA VAL A 131 -11.19 -9.47 5.36
C VAL A 131 -12.29 -9.08 6.36
N LEU A 132 -12.69 -7.81 6.41
CA LEU A 132 -13.78 -7.40 7.30
C LEU A 132 -15.07 -8.18 7.07
N SER A 133 -15.48 -8.37 5.82
CA SER A 133 -16.69 -9.13 5.47
C SER A 133 -16.62 -10.57 5.99
N ILE A 134 -15.51 -11.27 5.72
CA ILE A 134 -15.31 -12.67 6.14
C ILE A 134 -15.34 -12.79 7.67
N TYR A 135 -14.59 -11.95 8.37
CA TYR A 135 -14.44 -12.08 9.82
C TYR A 135 -15.67 -11.58 10.58
N LYS A 136 -16.39 -10.55 10.09
CA LYS A 136 -17.70 -10.16 10.62
C LYS A 136 -18.70 -11.31 10.51
N LYS A 137 -18.74 -12.00 9.38
CA LYS A 137 -19.62 -13.17 9.18
C LYS A 137 -19.28 -14.29 10.16
N LYS A 138 -18.00 -14.65 10.30
CA LYS A 138 -17.54 -15.67 11.26
C LYS A 138 -17.94 -15.33 12.70
N VAL A 139 -17.78 -14.07 13.12
CA VAL A 139 -18.19 -13.63 14.48
C VAL A 139 -19.71 -13.72 14.64
N ALA A 140 -20.48 -13.28 13.63
CA ALA A 140 -21.94 -13.36 13.67
C ALA A 140 -22.45 -14.81 13.78
N GLU A 141 -21.81 -15.75 13.09
CA GLU A 141 -22.12 -17.19 13.18
C GLU A 141 -21.90 -17.71 14.61
N VAL A 142 -20.75 -17.41 15.23
CA VAL A 142 -20.48 -17.82 16.62
C VAL A 142 -21.44 -17.17 17.62
N LEU A 143 -21.77 -15.89 17.43
CA LEU A 143 -22.75 -15.21 18.28
C LEU A 143 -24.15 -15.83 18.14
N THR A 144 -24.55 -16.20 16.92
CA THR A 144 -25.85 -16.85 16.67
C THR A 144 -25.90 -18.24 17.30
N GLU A 145 -24.79 -19.00 17.25
CA GLU A 145 -24.66 -20.29 17.93
C GLU A 145 -24.73 -20.12 19.46
N ALA A 146 -24.02 -19.13 20.01
CA ALA A 146 -23.99 -18.83 21.44
C ALA A 146 -25.36 -18.42 22.01
N LEU A 147 -26.23 -17.79 21.20
CA LEU A 147 -27.60 -17.41 21.58
C LEU A 147 -28.61 -18.56 21.49
N ARG A 148 -28.22 -19.70 20.90
CA ARG A 148 -29.02 -20.93 20.86
C ARG A 148 -28.68 -21.90 22.00
N CYS A 149 -27.58 -21.63 22.70
CA CYS A 149 -27.39 -21.95 24.10
C CYS A 149 -28.12 -20.88 24.96
#